data_AF-A0A6G3WTY5-F1
#
_entry.id   AF-A0A6G3WTY5-F1
#
_cell.length_a   1.000
_cell.length_b   1.000
_cell.length_c   1.000
_cell.angle_alpha   90.00
_cell.angle_beta   90.00
_cell.angle_gamma   90.00
#
_symmetry.space_group_name_H-M   'P 1'
#
loop_
_entity.id
_entity.type
_entity.pdbx_description
1 polymer ?
#
loop_
_entity_poly.entity_id
_entity_poly.type
_entity_poly.pdbx_seq_one_letter_code
_entity_poly.pdbx_strand_id
1 'polypeptide(L)'
;RGTLVIEPVDMAFPGRASEEGRRELGPLSRAPVWEQVEARIRSGGRYPPSFYLYLVVAGLIGSVGIVTNSQILIVAAMVVGPEYGAIVSVALGIDRGHRAMVRGGLAALGTGFLLTIVVTFLFALLIRGFGMQSEAFDLGLRPVSNL
;
A
#
# COMPACT_ATOMS: atom_id res chain seq x y z
N ARG A 1 -36.95 -17.52 4.80
CA ARG A 1 -35.79 -17.13 3.95
C ARG A 1 -34.64 -16.85 4.91
N GLY A 2 -33.66 -17.75 4.99
CA GLY A 2 -32.49 -17.57 5.86
C GLY A 2 -31.31 -17.02 5.06
N THR A 3 -30.55 -16.11 5.66
CA THR A 3 -29.32 -15.55 5.08
C THR A 3 -28.12 -16.19 5.78
N LEU A 4 -27.22 -16.77 5.01
CA LEU A 4 -25.94 -17.28 5.49
C LEU A 4 -24.86 -16.24 5.18
N VAL A 5 -24.24 -15.70 6.22
CA VAL A 5 -23.08 -14.80 6.11
C VAL A 5 -21.84 -15.60 6.48
N ILE A 6 -20.89 -15.70 5.56
CA ILE A 6 -19.60 -16.36 5.79
C ILE A 6 -18.59 -15.25 6.06
N GLU A 7 -18.19 -15.10 7.31
CA GLU A 7 -17.13 -14.17 7.72
C GLU A 7 -15.80 -14.92 7.89
N PRO A 8 -14.70 -14.36 7.37
CA PRO A 8 -13.37 -14.92 7.59
C PRO A 8 -13.00 -14.78 9.08
N VAL A 9 -12.66 -15.90 9.71
CA VAL A 9 -12.17 -15.93 11.09
C VAL A 9 -10.65 -15.83 11.08
N ASP A 10 -10.10 -14.70 11.53
CA ASP A 10 -8.65 -14.43 11.55
C ASP A 10 -7.91 -15.31 12.57
N MET A 11 -8.54 -15.65 13.70
CA MET A 11 -7.96 -16.52 14.72
C MET A 11 -9.05 -17.18 15.57
N ALA A 12 -9.01 -18.51 15.66
CA ALA A 12 -9.85 -19.28 16.57
C ALA A 12 -8.97 -20.02 17.58
N PHE A 13 -9.24 -19.85 18.87
CA PHE A 13 -8.57 -20.63 19.91
C PHE A 13 -9.17 -22.03 19.97
N PRO A 14 -8.38 -23.10 19.74
CA PRO A 14 -8.89 -24.45 19.82
C PRO A 14 -9.13 -24.81 21.29
N GLY A 15 -10.40 -24.93 21.69
CA GLY A 15 -10.79 -25.51 22.97
C GLY A 15 -10.63 -27.04 22.96
N ARG A 16 -10.63 -27.68 24.14
CA ARG A 16 -10.41 -29.14 24.29
C ARG A 16 -11.41 -30.03 23.54
N ALA A 17 -12.56 -29.48 23.11
CA ALA A 17 -13.55 -30.16 22.26
C ALA A 17 -13.21 -30.16 20.76
N SER A 18 -12.18 -29.42 20.32
CA SER A 18 -11.78 -29.32 18.91
C SER A 18 -10.73 -30.35 18.48
N GLU A 19 -10.10 -31.06 19.43
CA GLU A 19 -9.11 -32.11 19.11
C GLU A 19 -9.77 -33.34 18.49
N GLU A 20 -11.00 -33.66 18.87
CA GLU A 20 -11.75 -34.82 18.35
C GLU A 20 -12.17 -34.61 16.89
N GLY A 21 -12.66 -33.41 16.52
CA GLY A 21 -13.02 -33.08 15.13
C GLY A 21 -11.82 -32.87 14.20
N ARG A 22 -10.63 -32.53 14.75
CA ARG A 22 -9.42 -32.29 13.94
C ARG A 22 -8.77 -33.57 13.44
N ARG A 23 -9.08 -34.72 14.05
CA ARG A 23 -8.62 -36.04 13.59
C ARG A 23 -9.38 -36.55 12.36
N GLU A 24 -10.65 -36.16 12.19
CA GLU A 24 -11.47 -36.58 11.03
C GLU A 24 -11.21 -35.75 9.76
N LEU A 25 -10.71 -34.52 9.90
CA LEU A 25 -10.60 -33.58 8.77
C LEU A 25 -9.30 -33.64 7.96
N GLY A 26 -8.37 -34.55 8.28
CA GLY A 26 -7.15 -34.76 7.48
C GLY A 26 -6.35 -33.46 7.16
N PRO A 27 -5.56 -33.43 6.07
CA PRO A 27 -4.69 -32.29 5.71
C PRO A 27 -5.40 -30.96 5.42
N LEU A 28 -6.73 -30.89 5.49
CA LEU A 28 -7.55 -29.72 5.15
C LEU A 28 -7.56 -28.63 6.24
N SER A 29 -6.93 -28.89 7.40
CA SER A 29 -6.78 -27.91 8.49
C SER A 29 -5.76 -26.80 8.20
N ARG A 30 -4.95 -26.89 7.14
CA ARG A 30 -4.17 -25.74 6.68
C ARG A 30 -5.11 -24.87 5.86
N ALA A 31 -5.84 -23.97 6.51
CA ALA A 31 -6.49 -22.86 5.83
C ALA A 31 -5.45 -22.27 4.86
N PRO A 32 -5.68 -22.33 3.54
CA PRO A 32 -4.68 -21.83 2.61
C PRO A 32 -4.64 -20.32 2.84
N VAL A 33 -3.58 -19.83 3.48
CA VAL A 33 -3.32 -18.39 3.63
C VAL A 33 -3.49 -17.68 2.27
N TRP A 34 -3.16 -18.40 1.20
CA TRP A 34 -3.35 -18.00 -0.19
C TRP A 34 -4.81 -17.75 -0.59
N GLU A 35 -5.79 -18.54 -0.12
CA GLU A 35 -7.20 -18.29 -0.41
C GLU A 35 -7.72 -17.05 0.31
N GLN A 36 -7.27 -16.79 1.54
CA GLN A 36 -7.62 -15.58 2.28
C GLN A 36 -6.97 -14.33 1.65
N VAL A 37 -5.69 -14.41 1.29
CA VAL A 37 -4.99 -13.35 0.54
C VAL A 37 -5.73 -13.07 -0.77
N GLU A 38 -6.09 -14.12 -1.51
CA GLU A 38 -6.80 -14.00 -2.78
C GLU A 38 -8.24 -13.49 -2.63
N ALA A 39 -8.96 -13.85 -1.57
CA ALA A 39 -10.28 -13.30 -1.26
C ALA A 39 -10.19 -11.81 -0.91
N ARG A 40 -9.16 -11.39 -0.17
CA ARG A 40 -8.88 -9.98 0.18
C ARG A 40 -8.47 -9.16 -1.04
N ILE A 41 -7.77 -9.77 -2.00
CA ILE A 41 -7.43 -9.14 -3.27
C ILE A 41 -8.65 -9.08 -4.21
N ARG A 42 -9.47 -10.14 -4.27
CA ARG A 42 -10.70 -10.19 -5.09
C ARG A 42 -11.76 -9.18 -4.62
N SER A 43 -11.86 -8.93 -3.32
CA SER A 43 -12.75 -7.88 -2.78
C SER A 43 -12.18 -6.47 -2.96
N GLY A 44 -10.88 -6.34 -3.23
CA GLY A 44 -10.11 -5.10 -3.37
C GLY A 44 -10.26 -4.35 -4.70
N GLY A 45 -11.34 -4.56 -5.46
CA GLY A 45 -11.59 -3.86 -6.72
C GLY A 45 -11.97 -2.36 -6.57
N ARG A 46 -12.08 -1.85 -5.34
CA ARG A 46 -12.33 -0.45 -5.04
C ARG A 46 -11.24 0.07 -4.10
N TYR A 47 -10.34 0.88 -4.64
CA TYR A 47 -9.33 1.59 -3.88
C TYR A 47 -10.02 2.63 -2.99
N PRO A 48 -9.97 2.49 -1.65
CA PRO A 48 -10.59 3.45 -0.76
C PRO A 48 -9.87 4.80 -0.86
N PRO A 49 -10.55 5.93 -0.59
CA PRO A 49 -9.92 7.25 -0.57
C PRO A 49 -8.66 7.34 0.31
N SER A 50 -8.59 6.53 1.37
CA SER A 50 -7.42 6.41 2.25
C SER A 50 -6.15 5.94 1.53
N PHE A 51 -6.26 5.12 0.48
CA PHE A 51 -5.12 4.69 -0.35
C PHE A 51 -4.41 5.91 -0.96
N TYR A 52 -5.18 6.82 -1.57
CA TYR A 52 -4.65 8.03 -2.18
C TYR A 52 -4.05 8.96 -1.12
N LEU A 53 -4.70 9.08 0.05
CA LEU A 53 -4.20 9.90 1.15
C LEU A 53 -2.84 9.40 1.65
N TYR A 54 -2.68 8.10 1.90
CA TYR A 54 -1.40 7.54 2.33
C TYR A 54 -0.30 7.72 1.28
N LEU A 55 -0.64 7.58 -0.01
CA LEU A 55 0.31 7.82 -1.09
C LEU A 55 0.78 9.27 -1.14
N VAL A 56 -0.13 10.24 -0.92
CA VAL A 56 0.23 11.67 -0.82
C VAL A 56 1.12 11.92 0.39
N VAL A 57 0.76 11.38 1.56
CA VAL A 57 1.55 11.52 2.79
C VAL A 57 2.95 10.94 2.62
N ALA A 58 3.09 9.75 2.02
CA ALA A 58 4.37 9.15 1.72
C ALA A 58 5.23 10.06 0.81
N GLY A 59 4.63 10.63 -0.23
CA GLY A 59 5.30 11.58 -1.12
C GLY A 59 5.74 12.87 -0.41
N LEU A 60 4.93 13.41 0.51
CA LEU A 60 5.29 14.57 1.31
C LEU A 60 6.45 14.25 2.28
N ILE A 61 6.41 13.12 2.97
CA ILE A 61 7.49 12.66 3.84
C ILE A 61 8.79 12.51 3.04
N GLY A 62 8.73 11.89 1.86
CA GLY A 62 9.87 11.76 0.95
C GLY A 62 10.43 13.12 0.54
N SER A 63 9.57 14.07 0.18
CA SER A 63 9.97 15.45 -0.16
C SER A 63 10.69 16.14 0.98
N VAL A 64 10.18 16.05 2.21
CA VAL A 64 10.83 16.61 3.40
C VAL A 64 12.15 15.89 3.66
N GLY A 65 12.22 14.57 3.46
CA GLY A 65 13.45 13.78 3.59
C GLY A 65 14.56 14.24 2.64
N ILE A 66 14.22 14.59 1.39
CA ILE A 66 15.16 15.15 0.42
C ILE A 66 15.65 16.53 0.87
N VAL A 67 14.73 17.43 1.27
CA VAL A 67 15.08 18.80 1.68
C VAL A 67 15.94 18.83 2.95
N THR A 68 15.66 17.94 3.90
CA THR A 68 16.38 17.82 5.18
C THR A 68 17.57 16.87 5.12
N ASN A 69 17.84 16.26 3.97
CA ASN A 69 18.91 15.27 3.78
C ASN A 69 18.88 14.14 4.84
N SER A 70 17.68 13.65 5.17
CA SER A 70 17.45 12.64 6.21
C SER A 70 17.09 11.29 5.61
N GLN A 71 18.02 10.33 5.67
CA GLN A 71 17.80 8.96 5.20
C GLN A 71 16.63 8.28 5.93
N ILE A 72 16.43 8.58 7.22
CA ILE A 72 15.34 8.01 8.02
C ILE A 72 13.98 8.38 7.41
N LEU A 73 13.81 9.63 6.97
CA LEU A 73 12.55 10.07 6.35
C LEU A 73 12.32 9.43 4.97
N ILE A 74 13.39 9.21 4.20
CA ILE A 74 13.31 8.49 2.92
C ILE A 74 12.86 7.05 3.15
N VAL A 75 13.43 6.35 4.14
CA VAL A 75 13.02 4.99 4.48
C VAL A 75 11.59 4.97 5.04
N ALA A 76 11.21 5.95 5.88
CA ALA A 76 9.85 6.05 6.39
C ALA A 76 8.82 6.20 5.25
N ALA A 77 9.11 7.01 4.23
CA ALA A 77 8.26 7.15 3.06
C ALA A 77 8.06 5.82 2.31
N MET A 78 9.09 4.96 2.24
CA MET A 78 8.99 3.64 1.60
C MET A 78 8.10 2.67 2.39
N VAL A 79 8.08 2.76 3.73
CA VAL A 79 7.28 1.86 4.58
C VAL A 79 5.81 2.28 4.63
N VAL A 80 5.52 3.57 4.45
CA VAL A 80 4.15 4.12 4.48
C VAL A 80 3.37 3.81 3.19
N GLY A 81 4.08 3.47 2.10
CA GLY A 81 3.52 3.22 0.78
C GLY A 81 2.43 2.12 0.76
N PRO A 82 1.16 2.45 0.39
CA PRO A 82 0.09 1.47 0.27
C PRO A 82 0.06 0.74 -1.09
N GLU A 83 1.01 1.02 -1.99
CA GLU A 83 1.01 0.59 -3.40
C GLU A 83 1.03 -0.93 -3.61
N TYR A 84 1.50 -1.69 -2.63
CA TYR A 84 1.65 -3.14 -2.74
C TYR A 84 0.33 -3.84 -3.11
N GLY A 85 -0.79 -3.41 -2.52
CA GLY A 85 -2.11 -3.99 -2.82
C GLY A 85 -2.52 -3.81 -4.28
N ALA A 86 -2.19 -2.65 -4.88
CA ALA A 86 -2.51 -2.39 -6.27
C ALA A 86 -1.61 -3.19 -7.22
N ILE A 87 -0.32 -3.31 -6.91
CA ILE A 87 0.65 -4.11 -7.69
C ILE A 87 0.22 -5.58 -7.72
N VAL A 88 -0.17 -6.15 -6.58
CA VAL A 88 -0.63 -7.54 -6.50
C VAL A 88 -1.92 -7.74 -7.31
N SER A 89 -2.85 -6.78 -7.29
CA SER A 89 -4.06 -6.85 -8.11
C SER A 89 -3.76 -6.88 -9.61
N VAL A 90 -2.75 -6.12 -10.06
CA VAL A 90 -2.29 -6.10 -11.44
C VAL A 90 -1.65 -7.44 -11.80
N ALA A 91 -0.76 -7.96 -10.95
CA ALA A 91 -0.09 -9.24 -11.18
C ALA A 91 -1.09 -10.40 -11.30
N LEU A 92 -2.06 -10.49 -10.37
CA LEU A 92 -3.10 -11.51 -10.40
C LEU A 92 -4.05 -11.34 -11.60
N GLY A 93 -4.28 -10.10 -12.03
CA GLY A 93 -5.10 -9.80 -13.21
C GLY A 93 -4.43 -10.24 -14.50
N ILE A 94 -3.10 -10.16 -14.58
CA ILE A 94 -2.30 -10.65 -15.69
C ILE A 94 -2.35 -12.18 -15.71
N ASP A 95 -2.08 -12.83 -14.58
CA ASP A 95 -2.10 -14.30 -14.45
C ASP A 95 -3.45 -14.90 -14.86
N ARG A 96 -4.56 -14.29 -14.41
CA ARG A 96 -5.91 -14.75 -14.73
C ARG A 96 -6.48 -14.24 -16.06
N GLY A 97 -5.73 -13.46 -16.84
CA GLY A 97 -6.22 -12.86 -18.09
C GLY A 97 -7.37 -11.85 -17.94
N HIS A 98 -7.65 -11.36 -16.73
CA HIS A 98 -8.75 -10.46 -16.43
C HIS A 98 -8.34 -8.99 -16.65
N ARG A 99 -8.43 -8.54 -17.91
CA ARG A 99 -8.02 -7.18 -18.33
C ARG A 99 -8.66 -6.03 -17.54
N ALA A 100 -9.89 -6.19 -17.06
CA ALA A 100 -10.57 -5.18 -16.25
C ALA A 100 -9.87 -4.95 -14.90
N MET A 101 -9.38 -6.02 -14.26
CA MET A 101 -8.67 -5.95 -12.98
C MET A 101 -7.30 -5.29 -13.14
N VAL A 102 -6.59 -5.65 -14.21
CA VAL A 102 -5.31 -5.02 -14.61
C VAL A 102 -5.50 -3.53 -14.84
N ARG A 103 -6.48 -3.12 -15.65
CA ARG A 103 -6.75 -1.70 -15.94
C ARG A 103 -7.16 -0.94 -14.69
N GLY A 104 -7.95 -1.54 -13.81
CA GLY A 104 -8.34 -0.93 -12.54
C GLY A 104 -7.14 -0.65 -11.63
N GLY A 105 -6.25 -1.63 -11.46
CA GLY A 105 -5.04 -1.46 -10.66
C GLY A 105 -4.04 -0.49 -11.27
N LEU A 106 -3.81 -0.55 -12.59
CA LEU A 106 -2.94 0.40 -13.29
C LEU A 106 -3.48 1.83 -13.21
N ALA A 107 -4.81 2.00 -13.38
CA ALA A 107 -5.43 3.31 -13.30
C ALA A 107 -5.33 3.89 -11.90
N ALA A 108 -5.58 3.10 -10.85
CA ALA A 108 -5.47 3.56 -9.46
C ALA A 108 -4.03 3.92 -9.07
N LEU A 109 -3.04 3.11 -9.49
CA LEU A 109 -1.62 3.45 -9.33
C LEU A 109 -1.30 4.74 -10.08
N GLY A 110 -1.68 4.83 -11.35
CA GLY A 110 -1.40 6.00 -12.19
C GLY A 110 -2.03 7.28 -11.64
N THR A 111 -3.31 7.27 -11.28
CA THR A 111 -4.01 8.43 -10.73
C THR A 111 -3.46 8.81 -9.35
N GLY A 112 -3.15 7.82 -8.51
CA GLY A 112 -2.56 8.05 -7.20
C GLY A 112 -1.19 8.69 -7.32
N PHE A 113 -0.28 8.10 -8.09
CA PHE A 113 1.06 8.68 -8.26
C PHE A 113 1.00 10.06 -8.89
N LEU A 114 0.16 10.28 -9.90
CA LEU A 114 -0.01 11.59 -10.50
C LEU A 114 -0.50 12.62 -9.47
N LEU A 115 -1.49 12.27 -8.65
CA LEU A 115 -1.98 13.14 -7.57
C LEU A 115 -0.87 13.46 -6.57
N THR A 116 -0.13 12.45 -6.11
CA THR A 116 1.01 12.62 -5.20
C THR A 116 2.07 13.54 -5.80
N ILE A 117 2.46 13.32 -7.05
CA ILE A 117 3.44 14.16 -7.75
C ILE A 117 2.97 15.60 -7.79
N VAL A 118 1.71 15.85 -8.19
CA VAL A 118 1.17 17.21 -8.26
C VAL A 118 1.14 17.88 -6.89
N VAL A 119 0.68 17.19 -5.85
CA VAL A 119 0.62 17.74 -4.48
C VAL A 119 2.03 18.01 -3.94
N THR A 120 2.95 17.07 -4.07
CA THR A 120 4.34 17.23 -3.64
C THR A 120 5.05 18.33 -4.42
N PHE A 121 4.79 18.45 -5.73
CA PHE A 121 5.33 19.51 -6.56
C PHE A 121 4.80 20.89 -6.15
N LEU A 122 3.48 21.01 -5.92
CA LEU A 122 2.88 22.25 -5.41
C LEU A 122 3.42 22.62 -4.03
N PHE A 123 3.60 21.63 -3.16
CA PHE A 123 4.20 21.84 -1.85
C PHE A 123 5.65 22.34 -1.96
N ALA A 124 6.48 21.73 -2.81
CA ALA A 124 7.83 22.19 -3.09
C ALA A 124 7.85 23.60 -3.70
N LEU A 125 6.92 23.92 -4.59
CA LEU A 125 6.79 25.24 -5.21
C LEU A 125 6.36 26.30 -4.18
N LEU A 126 5.45 25.96 -3.27
CA LEU A 126 5.05 26.84 -2.16
C LEU A 126 6.24 27.10 -1.22
N ILE A 127 7.02 26.08 -0.87
CA ILE A 127 8.25 26.25 -0.08
C ILE A 127 9.22 27.22 -0.79
N ARG A 128 9.41 27.04 -2.10
CA ARG A 128 10.25 27.94 -2.91
C ARG A 128 9.69 29.36 -2.98
N GLY A 129 8.38 29.51 -3.11
CA GLY A 129 7.70 30.80 -3.21
C GLY A 129 7.63 31.58 -1.90
N PHE A 130 7.55 30.90 -0.77
CA PHE A 130 7.56 31.51 0.57
C PHE A 130 8.97 31.87 1.08
N GLY A 131 10.03 31.58 0.31
CA GLY A 131 11.39 31.95 0.68
C GLY A 131 11.91 31.23 1.93
N MET A 132 11.27 30.14 2.38
CA MET A 132 11.77 29.27 3.45
C MET A 132 12.86 28.33 2.90
N GLN A 133 13.86 28.91 2.24
CA GLN A 133 15.04 28.21 1.77
C GLN A 133 16.07 28.28 2.90
N SER A 134 16.32 27.16 3.56
CA SER A 134 17.40 27.07 4.55
C SER A 134 18.74 27.24 3.80
N GLU A 135 19.66 28.06 4.33
CA GLU A 135 21.01 28.33 3.79
C GLU A 135 21.76 27.06 3.32
N ALA A 136 21.48 25.91 3.94
CA ALA A 136 22.06 24.61 3.59
C ALA A 136 21.72 24.13 2.16
N PHE A 137 20.58 24.55 1.59
CA PHE A 137 20.18 24.18 0.21
C PHE A 137 20.85 25.09 -0.83
N ASP A 138 21.14 26.35 -0.48
CA ASP A 138 21.88 27.30 -1.32
C ASP A 138 23.38 26.99 -1.39
N LEU A 139 23.94 26.41 -0.33
CA LEU A 139 25.36 26.02 -0.26
C LEU A 139 25.71 24.76 -1.07
N GLY A 140 24.76 24.14 -1.77
CA GLY A 140 25.03 23.03 -2.71
C GLY A 140 25.49 21.71 -2.06
N LEU A 141 25.46 21.61 -0.73
CA LEU A 141 25.80 20.38 -0.02
C LEU A 141 24.63 19.40 -0.13
N ARG A 142 24.76 18.43 -1.04
CA ARG A 142 23.82 17.31 -1.19
C ARG A 142 24.50 15.97 -0.87
N PRO A 143 24.61 15.59 0.42
CA PRO A 143 25.19 14.31 0.79
C PRO A 143 24.45 13.10 0.19
N VAL A 144 23.12 13.14 0.06
CA VAL A 144 22.33 12.00 -0.46
C VAL A 144 22.18 11.94 -1.99
N SER A 145 22.66 12.95 -2.73
CA SER A 145 22.64 12.92 -4.21
C SER A 145 23.86 12.24 -4.84
N ASN A 146 24.86 11.87 -4.02
CA ASN A 146 26.07 11.13 -4.43
C ASN A 146 25.99 9.65 -4.04
N LEU A 147 24.78 9.07 -3.94
CA LEU A 147 24.56 7.63 -3.80
C LEU A 147 24.34 6.99 -5.18
#